data_AF-A0A1C3ZE86-F1
#
_entry.id   AF-A0A1C3ZE86-F1
#
_cell.length_a   1.000
_cell.length_b   1.000
_cell.length_c   1.000
_cell.angle_alpha   90.00
_cell.angle_beta   90.00
_cell.angle_gamma   90.00
#
_symmetry.space_group_name_H-M   'P 1'
#
loop_
_entity.id
_entity.type
_entity.pdbx_description
1 polymer ?
#
loop_
_entity_poly.entity_id
_entity_poly.type
_entity_poly.pdbx_seq_one_letter_code
_entity_poly.pdbx_strand_id
1 'polypeptide(L)'
;MSENNQTIMHKVLIANRGEIAVRIVRACRDMGFLSVAIYADADINALHVQMADEAYGLAGNMPSETYLDIDKIIAIAKKSGATMVHPGYGFLSERVEFAKAVQDAGLIWVGPNPETIEILGDKVKARQLALQVGAPLVVGTKEPAKNAKEAVEFAHAHGLPIAIKAAFGGGGRGLKVAWQIDEVEELYHSAVREATAAFGRGECFLEQFLHNPRHVEAQVIADKLGHIVVVGTRDCSLQRRNQKLIEESPAPFITEQLEQQIIQSSIDICAKANYVGVGTVEFLLSQDGKLSFLEVNTRLQVEHPVTEETTGIDLVVEQLRIAQGLPLSIDETPKPKAHAIEFRINAEDAANGFLPVAGTITRFDVPLGAGVRVDSGVTVGSTIPATFDSLMAKLIVVGHNRQQAIARARRALAEFTIEGVASVLPFDRAVIEHSDFCDDFKLHTRWIETELNATITPAKRQIPAKEEALIKTVIEIDGKRCKLGLPANLFARFAMQTEANVISSTSTSANDVLSDSLVPSPVSGNLFKWLIDNNQNVNEGDAIGIMEAMKMEVQIIAHRSGTVTKTVQEGDYVNAGDVVAEIN
;
A
#
# COMPACT_ATOMS: atom_id res chain seq x y z
N MET A 1 -11.77 46.62 -19.43
CA MET A 1 -12.73 45.51 -19.56
C MET A 1 -12.34 44.49 -18.51
N SER A 2 -13.06 44.49 -17.40
CA SER A 2 -12.90 43.54 -16.30
C SER A 2 -13.48 42.20 -16.74
N GLU A 3 -12.65 41.28 -17.20
CA GLU A 3 -13.09 39.91 -17.41
C GLU A 3 -13.54 39.35 -16.08
N ASN A 4 -14.81 38.94 -16.05
CA ASN A 4 -15.41 38.11 -15.02
C ASN A 4 -14.60 36.80 -14.96
N ASN A 5 -13.53 36.80 -14.18
CA ASN A 5 -12.82 35.58 -13.82
C ASN A 5 -13.69 34.87 -12.78
N GLN A 6 -14.84 34.32 -13.22
CA GLN A 6 -15.58 33.36 -12.43
C GLN A 6 -14.63 32.19 -12.22
N THR A 7 -13.99 32.14 -11.04
CA THR A 7 -13.17 31.01 -10.63
C THR A 7 -14.05 29.78 -10.76
N ILE A 8 -13.74 28.90 -11.72
CA ILE A 8 -14.50 27.67 -11.93
C ILE A 8 -14.38 26.87 -10.64
N MET A 9 -15.49 26.74 -9.92
CA MET A 9 -15.53 25.92 -8.72
C MET A 9 -15.50 24.45 -9.16
N HIS A 10 -14.36 23.79 -8.95
CA HIS A 10 -14.23 22.38 -9.26
C HIS A 10 -14.89 21.51 -8.19
N LYS A 11 -15.41 20.36 -8.63
CA LYS A 11 -15.88 19.29 -7.76
C LYS A 11 -15.08 18.04 -8.05
N VAL A 12 -14.42 17.49 -7.04
CA VAL A 12 -13.46 16.39 -7.16
C VAL A 12 -14.08 15.11 -6.61
N LEU A 13 -14.29 14.10 -7.45
CA LEU A 13 -14.58 12.76 -6.97
C LEU A 13 -13.28 12.07 -6.55
N ILE A 14 -13.27 11.53 -5.35
CA ILE A 14 -12.12 10.83 -4.77
C ILE A 14 -12.36 9.33 -4.95
N ALA A 15 -11.64 8.72 -5.89
CA ALA A 15 -11.78 7.29 -6.20
C ALA A 15 -10.93 6.42 -5.26
N ASN A 16 -11.06 6.67 -3.95
CA ASN A 16 -10.28 6.00 -2.91
C ASN A 16 -11.00 6.07 -1.55
N ARG A 17 -10.40 5.47 -0.52
CA ARG A 17 -10.89 5.42 0.87
C ARG A 17 -9.80 5.77 1.87
N GLY A 18 -10.10 5.66 3.16
CA GLY A 18 -9.10 5.72 4.23
C GLY A 18 -8.45 7.10 4.36
N GLU A 19 -7.20 7.15 4.81
CA GLU A 19 -6.54 8.41 5.14
C GLU A 19 -6.21 9.24 3.91
N ILE A 20 -5.91 8.61 2.76
CA ILE A 20 -5.65 9.33 1.52
C ILE A 20 -6.88 10.07 1.02
N ALA A 21 -8.07 9.47 1.16
CA ALA A 21 -9.30 10.18 0.85
C ALA A 21 -9.50 11.39 1.77
N VAL A 22 -9.22 11.24 3.08
CA VAL A 22 -9.21 12.37 4.03
C VAL A 22 -8.22 13.45 3.64
N ARG A 23 -6.99 13.07 3.23
CA ARG A 23 -5.93 13.98 2.79
C ARG A 23 -6.35 14.80 1.56
N ILE A 24 -7.01 14.16 0.58
CA ILE A 24 -7.52 14.82 -0.63
C ILE A 24 -8.72 15.71 -0.32
N VAL A 25 -9.63 15.30 0.57
CA VAL A 25 -10.74 16.16 1.03
C VAL A 25 -10.20 17.45 1.64
N ARG A 26 -9.15 17.37 2.48
CA ARG A 26 -8.50 18.57 3.06
C ARG A 26 -7.94 19.49 1.97
N ALA A 27 -7.19 18.95 1.01
CA ALA A 27 -6.65 19.75 -0.11
C ALA A 27 -7.76 20.41 -0.94
N CYS A 28 -8.87 19.71 -1.20
CA CYS A 28 -10.01 20.28 -1.90
C CYS A 28 -10.56 21.49 -1.14
N ARG A 29 -10.74 21.40 0.18
CA ARG A 29 -11.22 22.52 1.00
C ARG A 29 -10.26 23.71 1.01
N ASP A 30 -8.96 23.46 1.08
CA ASP A 30 -7.94 24.52 1.04
C ASP A 30 -7.98 25.29 -0.29
N MET A 31 -8.32 24.60 -1.38
CA MET A 31 -8.51 25.20 -2.72
C MET A 31 -9.92 25.75 -2.97
N GLY A 32 -10.85 25.62 -2.03
CA GLY A 32 -12.25 25.99 -2.22
C GLY A 32 -13.02 25.09 -3.21
N PHE A 33 -12.56 23.87 -3.43
CA PHE A 33 -13.22 22.85 -4.25
C PHE A 33 -14.18 22.01 -3.41
N LEU A 34 -15.23 21.50 -4.06
CA LEU A 34 -16.14 20.52 -3.45
C LEU A 34 -15.57 19.11 -3.60
N SER A 35 -15.79 18.26 -2.62
CA SER A 35 -15.29 16.88 -2.56
C SER A 35 -16.43 15.87 -2.56
N VAL A 36 -16.26 14.79 -3.33
CA VAL A 36 -17.21 13.68 -3.42
C VAL A 36 -16.51 12.38 -3.04
N ALA A 37 -16.91 11.78 -1.92
CA ALA A 37 -16.45 10.46 -1.50
C ALA A 37 -17.29 9.34 -2.12
N ILE A 38 -16.66 8.19 -2.30
CA ILE A 38 -17.34 6.92 -2.59
C ILE A 38 -17.05 5.91 -1.48
N TYR A 39 -17.99 4.99 -1.25
CA TYR A 39 -17.82 3.99 -0.17
C TYR A 39 -18.36 2.60 -0.48
N ALA A 40 -17.63 1.58 -0.03
CA ALA A 40 -18.15 0.24 0.16
C ALA A 40 -19.12 0.20 1.36
N ASP A 41 -20.00 -0.80 1.43
CA ASP A 41 -21.03 -0.87 2.49
C ASP A 41 -20.37 -0.88 3.90
N ALA A 42 -19.24 -1.57 4.07
CA ALA A 42 -18.43 -1.57 5.29
C ALA A 42 -17.84 -0.18 5.67
N ASP A 43 -17.70 0.73 4.71
CA ASP A 43 -17.13 2.08 4.89
C ASP A 43 -18.19 3.16 5.11
N ILE A 44 -19.47 2.82 5.27
CA ILE A 44 -20.55 3.82 5.41
C ILE A 44 -20.31 4.83 6.55
N ASN A 45 -19.62 4.40 7.61
CA ASN A 45 -19.28 5.25 8.75
C ASN A 45 -17.80 5.69 8.76
N ALA A 46 -17.05 5.45 7.68
CA ALA A 46 -15.63 5.79 7.60
C ALA A 46 -15.42 7.31 7.62
N LEU A 47 -14.24 7.73 8.11
CA LEU A 47 -13.94 9.15 8.31
C LEU A 47 -14.01 9.96 7.01
N HIS A 48 -13.54 9.40 5.89
CA HIS A 48 -13.57 10.10 4.60
C HIS A 48 -15.00 10.35 4.08
N VAL A 49 -15.95 9.45 4.40
CA VAL A 49 -17.37 9.59 4.07
C VAL A 49 -18.00 10.73 4.85
N GLN A 50 -17.67 10.83 6.14
CA GLN A 50 -18.18 11.89 7.01
C GLN A 50 -17.56 13.26 6.68
N MET A 51 -16.34 13.28 6.13
CA MET A 51 -15.63 14.51 5.82
C MET A 51 -15.99 15.08 4.44
N ALA A 52 -16.24 14.27 3.41
CA ALA A 52 -16.53 14.82 2.09
C ALA A 52 -17.85 15.64 2.06
N ASP A 53 -17.97 16.58 1.11
CA ASP A 53 -19.17 17.41 0.96
C ASP A 53 -20.37 16.60 0.47
N GLU A 54 -20.11 15.57 -0.35
CA GLU A 54 -21.08 14.55 -0.73
C GLU A 54 -20.46 13.16 -0.63
N ALA A 55 -21.28 12.13 -0.40
CA ALA A 55 -20.81 10.74 -0.40
C ALA A 55 -21.82 9.78 -1.04
N TYR A 56 -21.33 8.82 -1.82
CA TYR A 56 -22.15 7.87 -2.57
C TYR A 56 -21.68 6.42 -2.34
N GLY A 57 -22.63 5.53 -2.03
CA GLY A 57 -22.34 4.10 -1.86
C GLY A 57 -22.17 3.38 -3.21
N LEU A 58 -21.14 2.54 -3.31
CA LEU A 58 -20.84 1.69 -4.48
C LEU A 58 -21.62 0.36 -4.48
N ALA A 59 -22.19 -0.01 -3.33
CA ALA A 59 -22.86 -1.28 -3.07
C ALA A 59 -21.95 -2.51 -3.26
N GLY A 60 -21.66 -3.19 -2.15
CA GLY A 60 -20.72 -4.31 -2.07
C GLY A 60 -19.70 -4.09 -0.95
N ASN A 61 -18.95 -5.14 -0.63
CA ASN A 61 -17.88 -5.11 0.38
C ASN A 61 -16.51 -5.48 -0.20
N MET A 62 -16.49 -6.15 -1.36
CA MET A 62 -15.25 -6.55 -2.01
C MET A 62 -14.68 -5.39 -2.84
N PRO A 63 -13.34 -5.24 -2.92
CA PRO A 63 -12.71 -4.24 -3.79
C PRO A 63 -13.20 -4.31 -5.24
N SER A 64 -13.34 -5.53 -5.79
CA SER A 64 -13.80 -5.78 -7.17
C SER A 64 -15.22 -5.29 -7.44
N GLU A 65 -16.09 -5.32 -6.43
CA GLU A 65 -17.48 -4.84 -6.53
C GLU A 65 -17.58 -3.33 -6.26
N THR A 66 -16.51 -2.71 -5.75
CA THR A 66 -16.54 -1.36 -5.20
C THR A 66 -15.43 -0.49 -5.80
N TYR A 67 -14.32 -0.28 -5.09
CA TYR A 67 -13.27 0.67 -5.45
C TYR A 67 -12.49 0.30 -6.72
N LEU A 68 -12.66 -0.91 -7.26
CA LEU A 68 -12.11 -1.35 -8.54
C LEU A 68 -13.14 -1.37 -9.68
N ASP A 69 -14.40 -1.02 -9.41
CA ASP A 69 -15.47 -0.97 -10.42
C ASP A 69 -15.51 0.40 -11.12
N ILE A 70 -14.84 0.48 -12.27
CA ILE A 70 -14.71 1.69 -13.09
C ILE A 70 -16.08 2.26 -13.46
N ASP A 71 -17.01 1.41 -13.90
CA ASP A 71 -18.32 1.85 -14.41
C ASP A 71 -19.14 2.51 -13.32
N LYS A 72 -19.16 1.94 -12.11
CA LYS A 72 -19.83 2.55 -10.95
C LYS A 72 -19.22 3.89 -10.58
N ILE A 73 -17.89 3.98 -10.56
CA ILE A 73 -17.19 5.22 -10.19
C ILE A 73 -17.50 6.33 -11.20
N ILE A 74 -17.43 6.06 -12.50
CA ILE A 74 -17.78 7.02 -13.55
C ILE A 74 -19.25 7.42 -13.49
N ALA A 75 -20.16 6.46 -13.23
CA ALA A 75 -21.58 6.76 -13.07
C ALA A 75 -21.84 7.70 -11.88
N ILE A 76 -21.17 7.50 -10.75
CA ILE A 76 -21.25 8.40 -9.59
C ILE A 76 -20.66 9.77 -9.92
N ALA A 77 -19.49 9.84 -10.56
CA ALA A 77 -18.86 11.11 -10.95
C ALA A 77 -19.80 11.98 -11.79
N LYS A 78 -20.47 11.37 -12.78
CA LYS A 78 -21.48 12.05 -13.60
C LYS A 78 -22.70 12.47 -12.77
N LYS A 79 -23.19 11.59 -11.90
CA LYS A 79 -24.37 11.85 -11.05
C LYS A 79 -24.14 12.99 -10.06
N SER A 80 -22.96 13.07 -9.45
CA SER A 80 -22.60 14.11 -8.47
C SER A 80 -22.23 15.45 -9.14
N GLY A 81 -22.06 15.47 -10.47
CA GLY A 81 -21.55 16.62 -11.20
C GLY A 81 -20.08 16.92 -10.87
N ALA A 82 -19.29 15.89 -10.57
CA ALA A 82 -17.85 16.05 -10.42
C ALA A 82 -17.25 16.51 -11.76
N THR A 83 -16.22 17.36 -11.69
CA THR A 83 -15.44 17.83 -12.85
C THR A 83 -14.07 17.15 -12.93
N MET A 84 -13.61 16.58 -11.81
CA MET A 84 -12.31 15.91 -11.71
C MET A 84 -12.46 14.58 -10.97
N VAL A 85 -11.56 13.65 -11.26
CA VAL A 85 -11.40 12.40 -10.49
C VAL A 85 -9.97 12.31 -9.98
N HIS A 86 -9.82 12.23 -8.67
CA HIS A 86 -8.54 12.01 -7.99
C HIS A 86 -8.44 10.55 -7.53
N PRO A 87 -7.48 9.77 -8.03
CA PRO A 87 -7.39 8.35 -7.69
C PRO A 87 -6.68 8.08 -6.34
N GLY A 88 -5.90 9.04 -5.84
CA GLY A 88 -5.05 8.81 -4.66
C GLY A 88 -3.93 7.84 -5.02
N TYR A 89 -3.80 6.75 -4.27
CA TYR A 89 -2.87 5.65 -4.54
C TYR A 89 -3.49 4.27 -4.34
N GLY A 90 -2.90 3.25 -4.95
CA GLY A 90 -3.49 1.92 -4.98
C GLY A 90 -4.82 1.92 -5.76
N PHE A 91 -5.59 0.84 -5.61
CA PHE A 91 -6.81 0.60 -6.40
C PHE A 91 -6.61 0.85 -7.89
N LEU A 92 -7.20 1.92 -8.43
CA LEU A 92 -7.20 2.25 -9.85
C LEU A 92 -6.19 3.35 -10.22
N SER A 93 -5.34 3.83 -9.29
CA SER A 93 -4.45 4.97 -9.53
C SER A 93 -3.43 4.78 -10.65
N GLU A 94 -3.08 3.53 -10.93
CA GLU A 94 -2.09 3.17 -11.96
C GLU A 94 -2.75 2.31 -13.07
N ARG A 95 -4.06 2.44 -13.23
CA ARG A 95 -4.83 1.68 -14.22
C ARG A 95 -5.13 2.52 -15.45
N VAL A 96 -4.50 2.15 -16.55
CA VAL A 96 -4.65 2.78 -17.87
C VAL A 96 -6.13 2.85 -18.27
N GLU A 97 -6.89 1.78 -18.04
CA GLU A 97 -8.31 1.70 -18.38
C GLU A 97 -9.15 2.74 -17.62
N PHE A 98 -8.80 3.00 -16.35
CA PHE A 98 -9.53 3.95 -15.54
C PHE A 98 -9.23 5.40 -15.94
N ALA A 99 -7.95 5.74 -16.14
CA ALA A 99 -7.56 7.07 -16.60
C ALA A 99 -8.23 7.42 -17.94
N LYS A 100 -8.28 6.46 -18.89
CA LYS A 100 -9.03 6.60 -20.15
C LYS A 100 -10.53 6.78 -19.92
N ALA A 101 -11.15 5.93 -19.10
CA ALA A 101 -12.60 6.03 -18.82
C ALA A 101 -12.99 7.38 -18.18
N VAL A 102 -12.15 7.96 -17.33
CA VAL A 102 -12.34 9.30 -16.76
C VAL A 102 -12.30 10.37 -17.86
N GLN A 103 -11.28 10.33 -18.73
CA GLN A 103 -11.12 11.28 -19.83
C GLN A 103 -12.25 11.16 -20.87
N ASP A 104 -12.63 9.94 -21.24
CA ASP A 104 -13.73 9.64 -22.18
C ASP A 104 -15.09 10.08 -21.62
N ALA A 105 -15.23 10.14 -20.29
CA ALA A 105 -16.41 10.69 -19.62
C ALA A 105 -16.43 12.23 -19.60
N GLY A 106 -15.42 12.91 -20.14
CA GLY A 106 -15.28 14.37 -20.14
C GLY A 106 -14.82 14.94 -18.80
N LEU A 107 -14.27 14.11 -17.91
CA LEU A 107 -13.77 14.49 -16.60
C LEU A 107 -12.26 14.71 -16.64
N ILE A 108 -11.74 15.57 -15.77
CA ILE A 108 -10.30 15.77 -15.63
C ILE A 108 -9.72 14.65 -14.76
N TRP A 109 -8.79 13.89 -15.33
CA TRP A 109 -7.96 12.93 -14.60
C TRP A 109 -6.87 13.66 -13.82
N VAL A 110 -6.80 13.45 -12.49
CA VAL A 110 -5.74 14.00 -11.64
C VAL A 110 -4.61 12.98 -11.50
N GLY A 111 -3.73 12.93 -12.51
CA GLY A 111 -2.60 12.00 -12.57
C GLY A 111 -1.93 12.02 -13.94
N PRO A 112 -0.97 11.10 -14.19
CA PRO A 112 -0.28 10.99 -15.47
C PRO A 112 -1.21 10.54 -16.60
N ASN A 113 -0.84 10.84 -17.84
CA ASN A 113 -1.60 10.41 -19.01
C ASN A 113 -1.62 8.88 -19.13
N PRO A 114 -2.69 8.28 -19.70
CA PRO A 114 -2.80 6.82 -19.84
C PRO A 114 -1.61 6.17 -20.54
N GLU A 115 -1.05 6.82 -21.56
CA GLU A 115 0.12 6.33 -22.31
C GLU A 115 1.37 6.29 -21.43
N THR A 116 1.55 7.29 -20.56
CA THR A 116 2.65 7.34 -19.59
C THR A 116 2.51 6.23 -18.55
N ILE A 117 1.28 6.01 -18.03
CA ILE A 117 0.98 4.91 -17.10
C ILE A 117 1.32 3.56 -17.75
N GLU A 118 0.94 3.36 -19.02
CA GLU A 118 1.21 2.11 -19.75
C GLU A 118 2.70 1.86 -19.96
N ILE A 119 3.46 2.89 -20.35
CA ILE A 119 4.90 2.77 -20.62
C ILE A 119 5.67 2.48 -19.34
N LEU A 120 5.36 3.19 -18.25
CA LEU A 120 6.10 3.08 -17.00
C LEU A 120 5.63 1.90 -16.13
N GLY A 121 4.39 1.44 -16.29
CA GLY A 121 3.88 0.23 -15.62
C GLY A 121 4.43 -1.08 -16.21
N ASP A 122 4.96 -1.06 -17.43
CA ASP A 122 5.67 -2.19 -18.04
C ASP A 122 7.16 -2.12 -17.70
N LYS A 123 7.63 -3.03 -16.83
CA LYS A 123 9.01 -3.08 -16.37
C LYS A 123 10.04 -3.15 -17.50
N VAL A 124 9.72 -3.83 -18.60
CA VAL A 124 10.63 -3.96 -19.73
C VAL A 124 10.73 -2.62 -20.46
N LYS A 125 9.59 -1.99 -20.75
CA LYS A 125 9.57 -0.66 -21.40
C LYS A 125 10.20 0.42 -20.51
N ALA A 126 9.90 0.43 -19.21
CA ALA A 126 10.48 1.34 -18.24
C ALA A 126 12.00 1.19 -18.15
N ARG A 127 12.52 -0.05 -18.09
CA ARG A 127 13.96 -0.32 -18.11
C ARG A 127 14.62 0.12 -19.42
N GLN A 128 13.99 -0.13 -20.56
CA GLN A 128 14.50 0.33 -21.86
C GLN A 128 14.56 1.86 -21.93
N LEU A 129 13.54 2.53 -21.40
CA LEU A 129 13.50 4.00 -21.31
C LEU A 129 14.62 4.51 -20.41
N ALA A 130 14.82 3.92 -19.23
CA ALA A 130 15.91 4.23 -18.32
C ALA A 130 17.30 4.06 -19.00
N LEU A 131 17.50 2.97 -19.76
CA LEU A 131 18.73 2.75 -20.53
C LEU A 131 18.95 3.83 -21.60
N GLN A 132 17.89 4.27 -22.30
CA GLN A 132 17.99 5.28 -23.35
C GLN A 132 18.43 6.65 -22.83
N VAL A 133 18.01 7.01 -21.61
CA VAL A 133 18.38 8.27 -20.97
C VAL A 133 19.68 8.18 -20.16
N GLY A 134 20.30 7.00 -20.09
CA GLY A 134 21.52 6.78 -19.34
C GLY A 134 21.33 6.74 -17.82
N ALA A 135 20.11 6.45 -17.35
CA ALA A 135 19.85 6.26 -15.93
C ALA A 135 20.68 5.08 -15.39
N PRO A 136 21.16 5.15 -14.14
CA PRO A 136 21.98 4.12 -13.54
C PRO A 136 21.18 2.82 -13.43
N LEU A 137 21.74 1.71 -13.87
CA LEU A 137 21.11 0.40 -13.84
C LEU A 137 22.14 -0.65 -13.43
N VAL A 138 21.73 -1.60 -12.60
CA VAL A 138 22.52 -2.81 -12.39
C VAL A 138 22.71 -3.54 -13.72
N VAL A 139 23.89 -4.14 -13.86
CA VAL A 139 24.22 -4.95 -15.02
C VAL A 139 23.20 -6.09 -15.11
N GLY A 140 22.59 -6.25 -16.28
CA GLY A 140 21.60 -7.29 -16.53
C GLY A 140 21.48 -7.58 -18.02
N THR A 141 20.84 -8.70 -18.35
CA THR A 141 20.59 -9.08 -19.73
C THR A 141 19.59 -8.13 -20.39
N LYS A 142 19.81 -7.80 -21.67
CA LYS A 142 18.88 -6.97 -22.45
C LYS A 142 17.62 -7.73 -22.84
N GLU A 143 17.79 -9.00 -23.14
CA GLU A 143 16.73 -9.95 -23.47
C GLU A 143 16.67 -11.05 -22.40
N PRO A 144 15.54 -11.74 -22.25
CA PRO A 144 15.48 -12.89 -21.37
C PRO A 144 16.53 -13.95 -21.77
N ALA A 145 17.16 -14.55 -20.77
CA ALA A 145 18.12 -15.63 -20.99
C ALA A 145 17.41 -16.85 -21.58
N LYS A 146 18.01 -17.46 -22.61
CA LYS A 146 17.40 -18.56 -23.38
C LYS A 146 17.48 -19.91 -22.66
N ASN A 147 18.44 -20.07 -21.76
CA ASN A 147 18.70 -21.32 -21.04
C ASN A 147 19.58 -21.06 -19.81
N ALA A 148 19.74 -22.08 -18.96
CA ALA A 148 20.56 -22.01 -17.76
C ALA A 148 22.05 -21.75 -18.06
N LYS A 149 22.56 -22.15 -19.23
CA LYS A 149 23.94 -21.91 -19.61
C LYS A 149 24.23 -20.42 -19.76
N GLU A 150 23.32 -19.66 -20.37
CA GLU A 150 23.44 -18.18 -20.42
C GLU A 150 23.44 -17.56 -19.01
N ALA A 151 22.75 -18.17 -18.03
CA ALA A 151 22.78 -17.73 -16.63
C ALA A 151 24.14 -17.96 -15.96
N VAL A 152 24.74 -19.13 -16.19
CA VAL A 152 26.09 -19.45 -15.69
C VAL A 152 27.14 -18.56 -16.36
N GLU A 153 27.05 -18.34 -17.68
CA GLU A 153 27.94 -17.44 -18.42
C GLU A 153 27.83 -15.99 -17.91
N PHE A 154 26.61 -15.51 -17.64
CA PHE A 154 26.37 -14.19 -17.05
C PHE A 154 26.99 -14.09 -15.64
N ALA A 155 26.80 -15.10 -14.78
CA ALA A 155 27.40 -15.14 -13.45
C ALA A 155 28.93 -15.09 -13.50
N HIS A 156 29.57 -15.81 -14.44
CA HIS A 156 31.02 -15.73 -14.64
C HIS A 156 31.48 -14.36 -15.15
N ALA A 157 30.73 -13.73 -16.05
CA ALA A 157 31.11 -12.45 -16.65
C ALA A 157 30.91 -11.27 -15.69
N HIS A 158 29.88 -11.31 -14.84
CA HIS A 158 29.45 -10.17 -14.04
C HIS A 158 29.59 -10.38 -12.53
N GLY A 159 30.00 -11.58 -12.11
CA GLY A 159 30.15 -11.94 -10.70
C GLY A 159 28.83 -12.32 -10.04
N LEU A 160 28.95 -12.97 -8.88
CA LEU A 160 27.86 -13.35 -7.98
C LEU A 160 27.74 -12.34 -6.82
N PRO A 161 26.57 -12.22 -6.16
CA PRO A 161 25.32 -12.92 -6.47
C PRO A 161 24.58 -12.35 -7.68
N ILE A 162 23.82 -13.20 -8.38
CA ILE A 162 22.91 -12.79 -9.46
C ILE A 162 21.45 -13.07 -9.09
N ALA A 163 20.56 -12.21 -9.56
CA ALA A 163 19.12 -12.37 -9.48
C ALA A 163 18.58 -12.91 -10.81
N ILE A 164 17.77 -13.96 -10.72
CA ILE A 164 17.01 -14.54 -11.82
C ILE A 164 15.56 -14.10 -11.62
N LYS A 165 15.04 -13.30 -12.54
CA LYS A 165 13.71 -12.67 -12.45
C LYS A 165 12.83 -13.12 -13.59
N ALA A 166 11.61 -13.56 -13.31
CA ALA A 166 10.61 -13.79 -14.35
C ALA A 166 10.37 -12.49 -15.16
N ALA A 167 10.27 -12.60 -16.48
CA ALA A 167 10.00 -11.48 -17.39
C ALA A 167 8.58 -10.92 -17.20
N PHE A 168 7.66 -11.76 -16.76
CA PHE A 168 6.27 -11.44 -16.47
C PHE A 168 6.02 -11.72 -15.00
N GLY A 169 5.43 -10.76 -14.27
CA GLY A 169 5.12 -10.89 -12.84
C GLY A 169 5.51 -9.69 -11.98
N GLY A 170 4.69 -9.40 -10.96
CA GLY A 170 4.91 -8.38 -9.94
C GLY A 170 5.17 -8.99 -8.55
N GLY A 171 5.63 -8.17 -7.59
CA GLY A 171 5.67 -8.56 -6.17
C GLY A 171 6.76 -9.56 -5.74
N GLY A 172 7.81 -9.76 -6.54
CA GLY A 172 8.93 -10.65 -6.18
C GLY A 172 8.69 -12.16 -6.44
N ARG A 173 7.55 -12.54 -7.01
CA ARG A 173 7.27 -13.92 -7.45
C ARG A 173 8.21 -14.31 -8.60
N GLY A 174 8.77 -15.53 -8.55
CA GLY A 174 9.75 -16.01 -9.53
C GLY A 174 11.16 -15.40 -9.41
N LEU A 175 11.46 -14.66 -8.32
CA LEU A 175 12.81 -14.19 -8.03
C LEU A 175 13.62 -15.31 -7.36
N LYS A 176 14.72 -15.72 -7.96
CA LYS A 176 15.75 -16.56 -7.34
C LYS A 176 17.06 -15.78 -7.25
N VAL A 177 17.79 -15.95 -6.16
CA VAL A 177 19.11 -15.33 -5.99
C VAL A 177 20.14 -16.43 -5.87
N ALA A 178 21.08 -16.46 -6.82
CA ALA A 178 22.22 -17.37 -6.79
C ALA A 178 23.43 -16.64 -6.20
N TRP A 179 23.93 -17.17 -5.10
CA TRP A 179 25.12 -16.77 -4.34
C TRP A 179 26.35 -17.56 -4.75
N GLN A 180 26.16 -18.80 -5.18
CA GLN A 180 27.22 -19.72 -5.62
C GLN A 180 26.99 -20.14 -7.08
N ILE A 181 28.06 -20.55 -7.76
CA ILE A 181 28.01 -20.83 -9.20
C ILE A 181 27.29 -22.15 -9.51
N ASP A 182 27.40 -23.12 -8.62
CA ASP A 182 26.85 -24.47 -8.72
C ASP A 182 25.33 -24.53 -8.55
N GLU A 183 24.73 -23.54 -7.88
CA GLU A 183 23.27 -23.43 -7.76
C GLU A 183 22.60 -22.64 -8.90
N VAL A 184 23.35 -21.92 -9.74
CA VAL A 184 22.78 -21.04 -10.79
C VAL A 184 21.87 -21.81 -11.74
N GLU A 185 22.29 -22.99 -12.19
CA GLU A 185 21.53 -23.81 -13.15
C GLU A 185 20.22 -24.31 -12.55
N GLU A 186 20.26 -24.82 -11.31
CA GLU A 186 19.08 -25.30 -10.60
C GLU A 186 18.09 -24.15 -10.33
N LEU A 187 18.59 -23.02 -9.84
CA LEU A 187 17.78 -21.85 -9.53
C LEU A 187 17.16 -21.25 -10.80
N TYR A 188 17.85 -21.27 -11.93
CA TYR A 188 17.28 -20.85 -13.21
C TYR A 188 16.10 -21.75 -13.60
N HIS A 189 16.27 -23.07 -13.59
CA HIS A 189 15.18 -23.99 -13.90
C HIS A 189 14.00 -23.87 -12.92
N SER A 190 14.29 -23.60 -11.64
CA SER A 190 13.29 -23.33 -10.63
C SER A 190 12.48 -22.06 -10.95
N ALA A 191 13.16 -20.95 -11.29
CA ALA A 191 12.53 -19.70 -11.68
C ALA A 191 11.64 -19.87 -12.92
N VAL A 192 12.12 -20.57 -13.96
CA VAL A 192 11.36 -20.84 -15.19
C VAL A 192 10.09 -21.63 -14.90
N ARG A 193 10.16 -22.70 -14.08
CA ARG A 193 8.98 -23.50 -13.71
C ARG A 193 7.93 -22.67 -12.96
N GLU A 194 8.39 -21.86 -12.00
CA GLU A 194 7.51 -20.98 -11.22
C GLU A 194 6.83 -19.93 -12.12
N ALA A 195 7.60 -19.30 -13.01
CA ALA A 195 7.09 -18.34 -13.97
C ALA A 195 6.08 -18.97 -14.95
N THR A 196 6.38 -20.16 -15.49
CA THR A 196 5.45 -20.88 -16.37
C THR A 196 4.16 -21.26 -15.64
N ALA A 197 4.24 -21.75 -14.40
CA ALA A 197 3.06 -22.12 -13.64
C ALA A 197 2.19 -20.90 -13.27
N ALA A 198 2.81 -19.77 -12.98
CA ALA A 198 2.11 -18.55 -12.55
C ALA A 198 1.58 -17.72 -13.72
N PHE A 199 2.33 -17.61 -14.82
CA PHE A 199 2.08 -16.65 -15.90
C PHE A 199 1.91 -17.29 -17.28
N GLY A 200 1.99 -18.63 -17.37
CA GLY A 200 1.94 -19.36 -18.63
C GLY A 200 3.18 -19.19 -19.51
N ARG A 201 4.16 -18.38 -19.07
CA ARG A 201 5.40 -18.10 -19.80
C ARG A 201 6.60 -18.14 -18.86
N GLY A 202 7.70 -18.74 -19.32
CA GLY A 202 8.89 -19.05 -18.51
C GLY A 202 10.09 -18.15 -18.74
N GLU A 203 9.98 -17.06 -19.51
CA GLU A 203 11.15 -16.23 -19.80
C GLU A 203 11.68 -15.55 -18.54
N CYS A 204 13.01 -15.56 -18.35
CA CYS A 204 13.67 -14.98 -17.16
C CYS A 204 14.81 -14.03 -17.56
N PHE A 205 14.91 -12.87 -16.92
CA PHE A 205 16.04 -11.95 -16.99
C PHE A 205 17.07 -12.25 -15.90
N LEU A 206 18.31 -11.89 -16.17
CA LEU A 206 19.41 -12.02 -15.22
C LEU A 206 19.94 -10.63 -14.90
N GLU A 207 20.17 -10.36 -13.63
CA GLU A 207 20.71 -9.09 -13.16
C GLU A 207 21.70 -9.34 -12.03
N GLN A 208 22.66 -8.44 -11.83
CA GLN A 208 23.43 -8.43 -10.59
C GLN A 208 22.48 -8.20 -9.42
N PHE A 209 22.63 -9.02 -8.37
CA PHE A 209 21.85 -8.86 -7.15
C PHE A 209 22.55 -7.85 -6.23
N LEU A 210 21.82 -6.81 -5.83
CA LEU A 210 22.30 -5.88 -4.81
C LEU A 210 22.02 -6.49 -3.44
N HIS A 211 23.08 -6.88 -2.72
CA HIS A 211 22.97 -7.37 -1.35
C HIS A 211 22.81 -6.21 -0.38
N ASN A 212 21.84 -6.32 0.54
CA ASN A 212 21.49 -5.33 1.55
C ASN A 212 21.44 -3.88 1.00
N PRO A 213 20.66 -3.64 -0.08
CA PRO A 213 20.54 -2.30 -0.63
C PRO A 213 19.65 -1.44 0.27
N ARG A 214 19.87 -0.14 0.19
CA ARG A 214 18.92 0.88 0.63
C ARG A 214 17.92 1.15 -0.49
N HIS A 215 16.67 1.39 -0.14
CA HIS A 215 15.64 1.85 -1.06
C HIS A 215 15.59 3.37 -0.97
N VAL A 216 16.05 4.05 -2.03
CA VAL A 216 16.06 5.51 -2.11
C VAL A 216 15.20 5.94 -3.28
N GLU A 217 14.43 7.01 -3.12
CA GLU A 217 13.51 7.45 -4.15
C GLU A 217 13.47 8.98 -4.28
N ALA A 218 12.97 9.44 -5.41
CA ALA A 218 12.87 10.85 -5.77
C ALA A 218 11.41 11.22 -6.05
N GLN A 219 10.89 12.20 -5.30
CA GLN A 219 9.57 12.78 -5.55
C GLN A 219 9.63 13.69 -6.78
N VAL A 220 8.84 13.41 -7.81
CA VAL A 220 8.78 14.25 -9.02
C VAL A 220 7.41 14.91 -9.12
N ILE A 221 7.40 16.15 -9.59
CA ILE A 221 6.22 16.86 -10.09
C ILE A 221 6.49 17.34 -11.51
N ALA A 222 5.49 17.25 -12.38
CA ALA A 222 5.58 17.63 -13.78
C ALA A 222 4.30 18.29 -14.27
N ASP A 223 4.38 19.46 -14.88
CA ASP A 223 3.21 20.14 -15.43
C ASP A 223 2.94 19.76 -16.90
N LYS A 224 1.84 20.26 -17.44
CA LYS A 224 1.46 20.05 -18.86
C LYS A 224 2.28 20.90 -19.84
N LEU A 225 3.15 21.78 -19.34
CA LEU A 225 4.01 22.68 -20.13
C LEU A 225 5.40 22.09 -20.35
N GLY A 226 5.69 20.92 -19.77
CA GLY A 226 6.95 20.19 -19.91
C GLY A 226 7.98 20.53 -18.83
N HIS A 227 7.59 21.27 -17.79
CA HIS A 227 8.45 21.54 -16.64
C HIS A 227 8.38 20.38 -15.67
N ILE A 228 9.55 19.87 -15.26
CA ILE A 228 9.71 18.74 -14.35
C ILE A 228 10.66 19.16 -13.23
N VAL A 229 10.25 18.93 -11.99
CA VAL A 229 11.04 19.24 -10.79
C VAL A 229 11.05 18.03 -9.86
N VAL A 230 12.24 17.72 -9.32
CA VAL A 230 12.37 16.78 -8.19
C VAL A 230 12.18 17.58 -6.92
N VAL A 231 11.17 17.25 -6.11
CA VAL A 231 10.83 18.01 -4.91
C VAL A 231 11.70 17.61 -3.73
N GLY A 232 12.12 16.34 -3.66
CA GLY A 232 13.00 15.86 -2.62
C GLY A 232 13.28 14.37 -2.74
N THR A 233 14.25 13.90 -1.97
CA THR A 233 14.61 12.47 -1.87
C THR A 233 14.02 11.85 -0.61
N ARG A 234 13.78 10.54 -0.63
CA ARG A 234 13.35 9.77 0.54
C ARG A 234 14.15 8.48 0.66
N ASP A 235 14.37 8.03 1.88
CA ASP A 235 14.82 6.68 2.18
C ASP A 235 13.65 5.87 2.73
N CYS A 236 13.37 4.74 2.09
CA CYS A 236 12.28 3.82 2.40
C CYS A 236 12.83 2.41 2.68
N SER A 237 14.08 2.32 3.14
CA SER A 237 14.77 1.04 3.32
C SER A 237 14.15 0.20 4.43
N LEU A 238 13.48 0.81 5.40
CA LEU A 238 12.84 0.08 6.48
C LEU A 238 11.47 -0.46 6.03
N GLN A 239 11.52 -1.64 5.44
CA GLN A 239 10.38 -2.33 4.87
C GLN A 239 10.35 -3.80 5.31
N ARG A 240 9.15 -4.38 5.37
CA ARG A 240 8.92 -5.79 5.71
C ARG A 240 8.28 -6.50 4.53
N ARG A 241 8.95 -7.49 3.95
CA ARG A 241 8.49 -8.24 2.75
C ARG A 241 8.01 -7.30 1.64
N ASN A 242 8.79 -6.24 1.38
CA ASN A 242 8.51 -5.16 0.42
C ASN A 242 7.37 -4.20 0.80
N GLN A 243 6.79 -4.28 2.00
CA GLN A 243 5.90 -3.25 2.54
C GLN A 243 6.73 -2.22 3.31
N LYS A 244 6.81 -0.98 2.81
CA LYS A 244 7.45 0.15 3.52
C LYS A 244 6.70 0.41 4.84
N LEU A 245 7.44 0.63 5.93
CA LEU A 245 6.87 0.88 7.28
C LEU A 245 7.38 2.19 7.89
N ILE A 246 8.65 2.53 7.68
CA ILE A 246 9.24 3.79 8.13
C ILE A 246 10.01 4.42 6.98
N GLU A 247 9.70 5.68 6.71
CA GLU A 247 10.30 6.48 5.64
C GLU A 247 10.90 7.76 6.21
N GLU A 248 11.98 8.25 5.62
CA GLU A 248 12.56 9.53 6.03
C GLU A 248 13.00 10.40 4.86
N SER A 249 12.88 11.72 5.04
CA SER A 249 13.28 12.73 4.07
C SER A 249 14.06 13.85 4.75
N PRO A 250 15.11 14.42 4.10
CA PRO A 250 15.76 13.88 2.90
C PRO A 250 16.40 12.50 3.15
N ALA A 251 16.69 11.76 2.08
CA ALA A 251 17.39 10.48 2.21
C ALA A 251 18.76 10.71 2.88
N PRO A 252 19.04 10.11 4.05
CA PRO A 252 20.23 10.47 4.81
C PRO A 252 21.48 9.81 4.23
N PHE A 253 22.66 10.38 4.50
CA PHE A 253 23.95 9.77 4.16
C PHE A 253 24.13 9.42 2.67
N ILE A 254 23.50 10.15 1.76
CA ILE A 254 23.83 10.15 0.33
C ILE A 254 24.80 11.31 0.05
N THR A 255 25.76 11.11 -0.86
CA THR A 255 26.69 12.18 -1.26
C THR A 255 25.99 13.14 -2.21
N GLU A 256 26.47 14.39 -2.29
CA GLU A 256 25.95 15.38 -3.24
C GLU A 256 26.00 14.87 -4.68
N GLN A 257 27.07 14.16 -5.07
CA GLN A 257 27.18 13.56 -6.40
C GLN A 257 26.07 12.53 -6.66
N LEU A 258 25.79 11.67 -5.68
CA LEU A 258 24.74 10.66 -5.78
C LEU A 258 23.35 11.30 -5.83
N GLU A 259 23.12 12.33 -5.03
CA GLU A 259 21.88 13.10 -5.05
C GLU A 259 21.66 13.75 -6.41
N GLN A 260 22.67 14.40 -7.00
CA GLN A 260 22.58 14.96 -8.35
C GLN A 260 22.29 13.89 -9.40
N GLN A 261 22.88 12.71 -9.27
CA GLN A 261 22.61 11.58 -10.17
C GLN A 261 21.15 11.11 -10.06
N ILE A 262 20.62 11.00 -8.84
CA ILE A 262 19.21 10.65 -8.58
C ILE A 262 18.28 11.71 -9.20
N ILE A 263 18.55 12.98 -8.96
CA ILE A 263 17.75 14.11 -9.46
C ILE A 263 17.73 14.10 -10.99
N GLN A 264 18.90 14.13 -11.62
CA GLN A 264 19.01 14.22 -13.07
C GLN A 264 18.38 12.99 -13.76
N SER A 265 18.67 11.79 -13.26
CA SER A 265 18.08 10.56 -13.81
C SER A 265 16.55 10.57 -13.72
N SER A 266 16.00 11.08 -12.61
CA SER A 266 14.56 11.17 -12.41
C SER A 266 13.90 12.14 -13.38
N ILE A 267 14.53 13.31 -13.59
CA ILE A 267 14.07 14.31 -14.57
C ILE A 267 14.12 13.72 -15.98
N ASP A 268 15.23 13.10 -16.37
CA ASP A 268 15.42 12.58 -17.73
C ASP A 268 14.45 11.43 -18.05
N ILE A 269 14.22 10.51 -17.10
CA ILE A 269 13.22 9.44 -17.22
C ILE A 269 11.82 10.05 -17.40
N CYS A 270 11.43 10.99 -16.53
CA CYS A 270 10.10 11.60 -16.59
C CYS A 270 9.90 12.42 -17.87
N ALA A 271 10.93 13.15 -18.32
CA ALA A 271 10.91 13.91 -19.56
C ALA A 271 10.71 12.99 -20.77
N LYS A 272 11.46 11.88 -20.81
CA LYS A 272 11.35 10.90 -21.90
C LYS A 272 9.99 10.20 -21.94
N ALA A 273 9.36 10.02 -20.77
CA ALA A 273 8.03 9.42 -20.63
C ALA A 273 6.86 10.42 -20.82
N ASN A 274 7.15 11.70 -21.08
CA ASN A 274 6.17 12.79 -21.09
C ASN A 274 5.31 12.81 -19.83
N TYR A 275 5.95 12.66 -18.67
CA TYR A 275 5.27 12.57 -17.38
C TYR A 275 4.51 13.85 -17.05
N VAL A 276 3.31 13.71 -16.46
CA VAL A 276 2.49 14.82 -15.97
C VAL A 276 1.93 14.41 -14.60
N GLY A 277 1.80 15.38 -13.70
CA GLY A 277 1.28 15.16 -12.35
C GLY A 277 2.41 14.88 -11.37
N VAL A 278 2.11 14.08 -10.36
CA VAL A 278 3.03 13.74 -9.28
C VAL A 278 3.40 12.26 -9.37
N GLY A 279 4.68 11.95 -9.18
CA GLY A 279 5.23 10.61 -9.36
C GLY A 279 6.44 10.35 -8.48
N THR A 280 6.91 9.11 -8.45
CA THR A 280 8.13 8.78 -7.71
C THR A 280 9.00 7.84 -8.52
N VAL A 281 10.27 8.20 -8.68
CA VAL A 281 11.29 7.37 -9.30
C VAL A 281 12.04 6.66 -8.20
N GLU A 282 12.01 5.33 -8.22
CA GLU A 282 12.60 4.49 -7.17
C GLU A 282 13.96 3.95 -7.62
N PHE A 283 14.88 3.87 -6.66
CA PHE A 283 16.23 3.37 -6.85
C PHE A 283 16.63 2.41 -5.72
N LEU A 284 17.53 1.50 -6.05
CA LEU A 284 18.28 0.71 -5.08
C LEU A 284 19.71 1.23 -5.00
N LEU A 285 20.15 1.54 -3.79
CA LEU A 285 21.51 1.97 -3.48
C LEU A 285 22.22 0.85 -2.72
N SER A 286 23.22 0.25 -3.34
CA SER A 286 24.08 -0.76 -2.73
C SER A 286 25.02 -0.17 -1.67
N GLN A 287 25.55 -1.04 -0.80
CA GLN A 287 26.51 -0.66 0.24
C GLN A 287 27.83 -0.09 -0.30
N ASP A 288 28.24 -0.48 -1.51
CA ASP A 288 29.42 0.05 -2.21
C ASP A 288 29.11 1.32 -3.04
N GLY A 289 27.92 1.90 -2.88
CA GLY A 289 27.55 3.18 -3.46
C GLY A 289 27.07 3.11 -4.91
N LYS A 290 26.85 1.91 -5.46
CA LYS A 290 26.22 1.75 -6.78
C LYS A 290 24.72 1.98 -6.70
N LEU A 291 24.24 2.90 -7.51
CA LEU A 291 22.82 3.21 -7.70
C LEU A 291 22.25 2.37 -8.85
N SER A 292 20.99 1.97 -8.73
CA SER A 292 20.24 1.34 -9.81
C SER A 292 18.79 1.80 -9.79
N PHE A 293 18.29 2.27 -10.92
CA PHE A 293 16.87 2.48 -11.17
C PHE A 293 16.11 1.17 -10.93
N LEU A 294 14.97 1.29 -10.26
CA LEU A 294 14.06 0.20 -9.97
C LEU A 294 12.80 0.31 -10.84
N GLU A 295 12.01 1.35 -10.60
CA GLU A 295 10.77 1.63 -11.33
C GLU A 295 10.30 3.08 -11.17
N VAL A 296 9.25 3.47 -11.89
CA VAL A 296 8.54 4.72 -11.66
C VAL A 296 7.12 4.39 -11.24
N ASN A 297 6.72 4.87 -10.07
CA ASN A 297 5.33 4.80 -9.63
C ASN A 297 4.56 6.00 -10.16
N THR A 298 3.50 5.73 -10.91
CA THR A 298 2.77 6.74 -11.71
C THR A 298 1.65 7.42 -10.91
N ARG A 299 1.93 7.71 -9.64
CA ARG A 299 0.96 8.18 -8.65
C ARG A 299 1.64 8.94 -7.51
N LEU A 300 0.80 9.58 -6.67
CA LEU A 300 1.23 10.05 -5.35
C LEU A 300 1.69 8.86 -4.49
N GLN A 301 2.78 9.02 -3.75
CA GLN A 301 3.22 8.01 -2.79
C GLN A 301 2.53 8.17 -1.44
N VAL A 302 2.48 7.08 -0.68
CA VAL A 302 1.88 7.06 0.67
C VAL A 302 2.65 8.02 1.58
N GLU A 303 3.97 7.95 1.46
CA GLU A 303 5.04 8.67 2.14
C GLU A 303 5.36 10.06 1.58
N HIS A 304 4.49 10.62 0.74
CA HIS A 304 4.63 12.00 0.28
C HIS A 304 4.71 13.03 1.44
N PRO A 305 4.08 12.87 2.62
CA PRO A 305 4.13 13.87 3.67
C PRO A 305 5.53 14.18 4.19
N VAL A 306 6.48 13.23 4.23
CA VAL A 306 7.87 13.56 4.62
C VAL A 306 8.52 14.53 3.63
N THR A 307 8.18 14.45 2.35
CA THR A 307 8.61 15.42 1.35
C THR A 307 7.90 16.77 1.53
N GLU A 308 6.60 16.77 1.85
CA GLU A 308 5.86 18.02 2.11
C GLU A 308 6.45 18.76 3.33
N GLU A 309 6.71 18.06 4.44
CA GLU A 309 7.21 18.67 5.68
C GLU A 309 8.63 19.22 5.54
N THR A 310 9.47 18.61 4.70
CA THR A 310 10.85 19.07 4.50
C THR A 310 10.97 20.22 3.51
N THR A 311 10.01 20.39 2.60
CA THR A 311 10.07 21.39 1.53
C THR A 311 9.09 22.55 1.74
N GLY A 312 7.94 22.26 2.35
CA GLY A 312 6.79 23.14 2.48
C GLY A 312 5.87 23.15 1.25
N ILE A 313 6.01 22.17 0.35
CA ILE A 313 5.18 22.05 -0.86
C ILE A 313 4.06 21.03 -0.60
N ASP A 314 2.81 21.47 -0.75
CA ASP A 314 1.65 20.58 -0.69
C ASP A 314 1.48 19.86 -2.05
N LEU A 315 1.77 18.56 -2.07
CA LEU A 315 1.82 17.79 -3.31
C LEU A 315 0.44 17.49 -3.87
N VAL A 316 -0.59 17.42 -3.02
CA VAL A 316 -1.98 17.18 -3.47
C VAL A 316 -2.56 18.45 -4.08
N VAL A 317 -2.26 19.62 -3.51
CA VAL A 317 -2.60 20.91 -4.10
C VAL A 317 -1.89 21.09 -5.44
N GLU A 318 -0.61 20.75 -5.55
CA GLU A 318 0.11 20.76 -6.84
C GLU A 318 -0.52 19.79 -7.85
N GLN A 319 -0.93 18.57 -7.46
CA GLN A 319 -1.67 17.66 -8.35
C GLN A 319 -2.93 18.32 -8.93
N LEU A 320 -3.72 18.97 -8.08
CA LEU A 320 -4.96 19.65 -8.50
C LEU A 320 -4.66 20.87 -9.39
N ARG A 321 -3.58 21.61 -9.13
CA ARG A 321 -3.12 22.73 -9.99
C ARG A 321 -2.66 22.24 -11.36
N ILE A 322 -1.82 21.21 -11.40
CA ILE A 322 -1.35 20.59 -12.64
C ILE A 322 -2.52 20.03 -13.46
N ALA A 323 -3.51 19.41 -12.80
CA ALA A 323 -4.70 18.89 -13.47
C ALA A 323 -5.50 20.00 -14.19
N GLN A 324 -5.55 21.20 -13.61
CA GLN A 324 -6.14 22.41 -14.23
C GLN A 324 -5.29 22.99 -15.38
N GLY A 325 -4.06 22.48 -15.59
CA GLY A 325 -3.14 23.00 -16.60
C GLY A 325 -2.36 24.24 -16.16
N LEU A 326 -2.29 24.50 -14.85
CA LEU A 326 -1.45 25.56 -14.31
C LEU A 326 0.03 25.14 -14.30
N PRO A 327 0.97 26.09 -14.42
CA PRO A 327 2.39 25.81 -14.24
C PRO A 327 2.69 25.37 -12.79
N LEU A 328 3.82 24.68 -12.61
CA LEU A 328 4.36 24.35 -11.29
C LEU A 328 4.50 25.61 -10.43
N SER A 329 4.28 25.49 -9.12
CA SER A 329 4.51 26.61 -8.18
C SER A 329 5.97 26.86 -7.84
N ILE A 330 6.87 25.97 -8.28
CA ILE A 330 8.31 26.01 -8.02
C ILE A 330 9.09 25.80 -9.30
N ASP A 331 10.26 26.43 -9.38
CA ASP A 331 11.10 26.39 -10.58
C ASP A 331 12.22 25.35 -10.52
N GLU A 332 12.70 25.03 -9.32
CA GLU A 332 13.86 24.18 -9.07
C GLU A 332 13.67 23.30 -7.83
N THR A 333 14.52 22.28 -7.69
CA THR A 333 14.55 21.40 -6.52
C THR A 333 14.74 22.21 -5.24
N PRO A 334 13.78 22.22 -4.30
CA PRO A 334 13.88 23.02 -3.09
C PRO A 334 14.92 22.41 -2.14
N LYS A 335 15.69 23.27 -1.46
CA LYS A 335 16.58 22.82 -0.38
C LYS A 335 15.74 22.37 0.82
N PRO A 336 16.00 21.18 1.40
CA PRO A 336 15.31 20.72 2.60
C PRO A 336 15.52 21.69 3.77
N LYS A 337 14.44 22.06 4.46
CA LYS A 337 14.45 22.97 5.62
C LYS A 337 14.53 22.24 6.96
N ALA A 338 14.28 20.95 6.93
CA ALA A 338 14.11 20.08 8.09
C ALA A 338 14.44 18.63 7.69
N HIS A 339 14.35 17.73 8.66
CA HIS A 339 14.32 16.28 8.48
C HIS A 339 12.99 15.75 9.01
N ALA A 340 12.34 14.88 8.24
CA ALA A 340 11.07 14.26 8.61
C ALA A 340 11.20 12.75 8.59
N ILE A 341 10.55 12.08 9.54
CA ILE A 341 10.42 10.63 9.63
C ILE A 341 8.93 10.32 9.70
N GLU A 342 8.45 9.44 8.84
CA GLU A 342 7.09 8.94 8.83
C GLU A 342 7.05 7.49 9.30
N PHE A 343 6.03 7.18 10.10
CA PHE A 343 5.69 5.85 10.57
C PHE A 343 4.31 5.51 10.03
N ARG A 344 4.20 4.39 9.30
CA ARG A 344 2.92 3.83 8.89
C ARG A 344 2.27 3.12 10.07
N ILE A 345 1.08 3.56 10.45
CA ILE A 345 0.34 2.99 11.58
C ILE A 345 -0.68 1.99 11.06
N ASN A 346 -0.23 0.75 10.90
CA ASN A 346 -1.03 -0.37 10.41
C ASN A 346 -1.71 -1.14 11.55
N ALA A 347 -2.91 -1.68 11.26
CA ALA A 347 -3.63 -2.63 12.11
C ALA A 347 -3.05 -4.05 11.94
N GLU A 348 -1.84 -4.25 12.46
CA GLU A 348 -1.08 -5.49 12.36
C GLU A 348 -0.46 -5.85 13.72
N ASP A 349 -0.41 -7.14 14.05
CA ASP A 349 0.25 -7.65 15.25
C ASP A 349 1.72 -8.00 14.94
N ALA A 350 2.62 -7.04 15.15
CA ALA A 350 4.05 -7.19 14.87
C ALA A 350 4.71 -8.35 15.62
N ALA A 351 4.23 -8.72 16.81
CA ALA A 351 4.81 -9.82 17.59
C ALA A 351 4.51 -11.20 16.96
N ASN A 352 3.40 -11.31 16.22
CA ASN A 352 2.98 -12.53 15.56
C ASN A 352 3.35 -12.52 14.06
N GLY A 353 4.42 -11.83 13.68
CA GLY A 353 4.85 -11.75 12.28
C GLY A 353 4.01 -10.79 11.45
N PHE A 354 3.51 -9.72 12.08
CA PHE A 354 2.71 -8.65 11.47
C PHE A 354 1.38 -9.16 10.90
N LEU A 355 0.68 -10.02 11.65
CA LEU A 355 -0.63 -10.52 11.21
C LEU A 355 -1.63 -9.36 11.13
N PRO A 356 -2.29 -9.14 9.98
CA PRO A 356 -3.32 -8.12 9.86
C PRO A 356 -4.52 -8.45 10.75
N VAL A 357 -5.08 -7.41 11.37
CA VAL A 357 -6.23 -7.53 12.28
C VAL A 357 -7.34 -6.54 11.93
N ALA A 358 -8.55 -7.09 11.82
CA ALA A 358 -9.78 -6.33 11.76
C ALA A 358 -10.39 -6.15 13.16
N GLY A 359 -11.18 -5.10 13.37
CA GLY A 359 -11.81 -4.83 14.65
C GLY A 359 -12.22 -3.38 14.83
N THR A 360 -12.73 -3.04 16.01
CA THR A 360 -13.17 -1.68 16.34
C THR A 360 -12.16 -1.00 17.25
N ILE A 361 -11.75 0.21 16.91
CA ILE A 361 -10.83 1.02 17.71
C ILE A 361 -11.58 1.56 18.92
N THR A 362 -11.22 1.10 20.12
CA THR A 362 -11.84 1.55 21.38
C THR A 362 -11.16 2.79 21.96
N ARG A 363 -9.90 3.03 21.58
CA ARG A 363 -9.13 4.22 21.98
C ARG A 363 -8.13 4.59 20.87
N PHE A 364 -7.98 5.88 20.61
CA PHE A 364 -7.12 6.41 19.56
C PHE A 364 -6.61 7.80 19.97
N ASP A 365 -5.60 7.81 20.84
CA ASP A 365 -5.01 9.03 21.36
C ASP A 365 -3.80 9.38 20.50
N VAL A 366 -3.98 10.32 19.57
CA VAL A 366 -2.91 10.79 18.69
C VAL A 366 -1.92 11.69 19.45
N PRO A 367 -0.61 11.60 19.17
CA PRO A 367 0.37 12.50 19.75
C PRO A 367 0.23 13.90 19.15
N LEU A 368 0.56 14.92 19.94
CA LEU A 368 0.46 16.32 19.55
C LEU A 368 1.75 17.09 19.88
N GLY A 369 1.83 18.34 19.45
CA GLY A 369 2.91 19.26 19.79
C GLY A 369 3.88 19.54 18.63
N ALA A 370 4.95 20.26 18.93
CA ALA A 370 5.86 20.77 17.90
C ALA A 370 6.50 19.66 17.07
N GLY A 371 6.39 19.78 15.74
CA GLY A 371 6.95 18.85 14.76
C GLY A 371 6.23 17.52 14.70
N VAL A 372 4.94 17.45 15.04
CA VAL A 372 4.12 16.25 14.93
C VAL A 372 2.93 16.52 14.01
N ARG A 373 2.79 15.72 12.96
CA ARG A 373 1.64 15.67 12.05
C ARG A 373 1.08 14.25 12.06
N VAL A 374 -0.24 14.13 12.03
CA VAL A 374 -0.92 12.84 11.92
C VAL A 374 -1.97 12.91 10.81
N ASP A 375 -1.75 12.11 9.76
CA ASP A 375 -2.73 11.91 8.69
C ASP A 375 -3.49 10.61 8.98
N SER A 376 -4.73 10.71 9.45
CA SER A 376 -5.54 9.55 9.88
C SER A 376 -6.77 9.33 9.01
N GLY A 377 -7.06 8.06 8.70
CA GLY A 377 -8.30 7.62 8.07
C GLY A 377 -9.34 7.11 9.07
N VAL A 378 -8.99 7.10 10.36
CA VAL A 378 -9.78 6.53 11.45
C VAL A 378 -9.87 7.47 12.66
N THR A 379 -10.82 7.18 13.54
CA THR A 379 -10.99 7.83 14.84
C THR A 379 -11.46 6.80 15.87
N VAL A 380 -11.64 7.20 17.13
CA VAL A 380 -12.26 6.36 18.16
C VAL A 380 -13.65 5.90 17.68
N GLY A 381 -13.91 4.60 17.78
CA GLY A 381 -15.14 3.95 17.31
C GLY A 381 -15.13 3.56 15.83
N SER A 382 -14.09 3.90 15.06
CA SER A 382 -13.95 3.38 13.70
C SER A 382 -13.74 1.87 13.70
N THR A 383 -14.30 1.20 12.69
CA THR A 383 -14.09 -0.23 12.44
C THR A 383 -13.10 -0.40 11.30
N ILE A 384 -12.09 -1.24 11.51
CA ILE A 384 -11.16 -1.72 10.51
C ILE A 384 -11.75 -2.98 9.86
N PRO A 385 -12.20 -2.92 8.59
CA PRO A 385 -12.71 -4.07 7.88
C PRO A 385 -11.57 -5.00 7.46
N ALA A 386 -11.84 -6.30 7.38
CA ALA A 386 -10.85 -7.31 6.96
C ALA A 386 -10.59 -7.30 5.44
N THR A 387 -11.43 -6.62 4.67
CA THR A 387 -11.43 -6.65 3.20
C THR A 387 -10.44 -5.67 2.56
N PHE A 388 -9.93 -4.69 3.31
CA PHE A 388 -9.10 -3.61 2.77
C PHE A 388 -7.75 -3.50 3.50
N ASP A 389 -6.91 -2.58 3.02
CA ASP A 389 -5.59 -2.26 3.57
C ASP A 389 -5.60 -2.01 5.08
N SER A 390 -4.57 -2.46 5.79
CA SER A 390 -4.39 -2.33 7.24
C SER A 390 -3.94 -0.94 7.68
N LEU A 391 -3.53 -0.05 6.77
CA LEU A 391 -3.09 1.30 7.11
C LEU A 391 -4.22 2.13 7.70
N MET A 392 -4.06 2.53 8.97
CA MET A 392 -5.04 3.36 9.69
C MET A 392 -4.69 4.85 9.64
N ALA A 393 -3.41 5.14 9.83
CA ALA A 393 -2.89 6.50 9.93
C ALA A 393 -1.39 6.53 9.58
N LYS A 394 -0.87 7.74 9.43
CA LYS A 394 0.56 8.03 9.28
C LYS A 394 0.97 9.04 10.34
N LEU A 395 2.02 8.72 11.09
CA LEU A 395 2.62 9.64 12.05
C LEU A 395 3.88 10.23 11.41
N ILE A 396 3.88 11.55 11.22
CA ILE A 396 5.01 12.27 10.62
C ILE A 396 5.64 13.16 11.69
N VAL A 397 6.94 12.96 11.88
CA VAL A 397 7.71 13.65 12.91
C VAL A 397 8.84 14.43 12.27
N VAL A 398 8.85 15.73 12.55
CA VAL A 398 9.75 16.70 11.92
C VAL A 398 10.70 17.27 12.96
N GLY A 399 11.99 17.35 12.61
CA GLY A 399 13.02 18.05 13.37
C GLY A 399 13.86 18.94 12.46
N HIS A 400 14.57 19.90 13.02
CA HIS A 400 15.54 20.71 12.26
C HIS A 400 16.64 19.85 11.62
N ASN A 401 16.96 18.72 12.24
CA ASN A 401 17.85 17.69 11.72
C ASN A 401 17.33 16.30 12.14
N ARG A 402 17.93 15.25 11.59
CA ARG A 402 17.56 13.85 11.86
C ARG A 402 17.58 13.49 13.35
N GLN A 403 18.61 13.95 14.08
CA GLN A 403 18.73 13.69 15.53
C GLN A 403 17.55 14.27 16.31
N GLN A 404 17.11 15.49 15.98
CA GLN A 404 15.93 16.08 16.62
C GLN A 404 14.64 15.37 16.20
N ALA A 405 14.51 14.95 14.94
CA ALA A 405 13.36 14.19 14.47
C ALA A 405 13.24 12.87 15.25
N ILE A 406 14.34 12.13 15.44
CA ILE A 406 14.40 10.91 16.26
C ILE A 406 13.99 11.18 17.71
N ALA A 407 14.53 12.23 18.34
CA ALA A 407 14.19 12.56 19.72
C ALA A 407 12.70 12.91 19.89
N ARG A 408 12.11 13.60 18.91
CA ARG A 408 10.67 13.88 18.88
C ARG A 408 9.84 12.63 18.59
N ALA A 409 10.36 11.71 17.76
CA ALA A 409 9.67 10.47 17.41
C ALA A 409 9.53 9.55 18.63
N ARG A 410 10.58 9.43 19.46
CA ARG A 410 10.50 8.73 20.76
C ARG A 410 9.35 9.24 21.61
N ARG A 411 9.24 10.57 21.76
CA ARG A 411 8.13 11.19 22.51
C ARG A 411 6.78 10.89 21.86
N ALA A 412 6.63 11.17 20.56
CA ALA A 412 5.36 11.01 19.85
C ALA A 412 4.88 9.54 19.87
N LEU A 413 5.76 8.57 19.65
CA LEU A 413 5.43 7.15 19.70
C LEU A 413 5.08 6.68 21.12
N ALA A 414 5.71 7.25 22.16
CA ALA A 414 5.36 6.96 23.55
C ALA A 414 3.97 7.51 23.94
N GLU A 415 3.58 8.66 23.38
CA GLU A 415 2.28 9.29 23.60
C GLU A 415 1.14 8.65 22.77
N PHE A 416 1.45 8.07 21.60
CA PHE A 416 0.45 7.48 20.72
C PHE A 416 -0.15 6.20 21.32
N THR A 417 -1.43 6.22 21.68
CA THR A 417 -2.13 5.05 22.23
C THR A 417 -3.25 4.59 21.30
N ILE A 418 -3.25 3.29 20.96
CA ILE A 418 -4.32 2.63 20.21
C ILE A 418 -4.76 1.40 21.00
N GLU A 419 -6.07 1.26 21.21
CA GLU A 419 -6.68 0.09 21.85
C GLU A 419 -7.87 -0.40 21.01
N GLY A 420 -8.24 -1.67 21.16
CA GLY A 420 -9.33 -2.30 20.39
C GLY A 420 -8.87 -2.98 19.09
N VAL A 421 -7.68 -2.66 18.59
CA VAL A 421 -7.01 -3.40 17.51
C VAL A 421 -5.51 -3.49 17.81
N ALA A 422 -4.84 -4.55 17.35
CA ALA A 422 -3.37 -4.56 17.38
C ALA A 422 -2.84 -3.51 16.38
N SER A 423 -1.65 -3.00 16.64
CA SER A 423 -0.98 -2.09 15.72
C SER A 423 0.53 -2.29 15.74
N VAL A 424 1.19 -1.73 14.73
CA VAL A 424 2.66 -1.75 14.62
C VAL A 424 3.37 -0.78 15.57
N LEU A 425 2.64 0.00 16.39
CA LEU A 425 3.25 0.95 17.34
C LEU A 425 4.31 0.32 18.27
N PRO A 426 4.14 -0.90 18.82
CA PRO A 426 5.19 -1.55 19.60
C PRO A 426 6.46 -1.84 18.80
N PHE A 427 6.33 -2.15 17.51
CA PHE A 427 7.46 -2.29 16.58
C PHE A 427 8.14 -0.94 16.34
N ASP A 428 7.38 0.13 16.05
CA ASP A 428 7.94 1.46 15.82
C ASP A 428 8.73 1.97 17.04
N ARG A 429 8.21 1.71 18.24
CA ARG A 429 8.89 2.00 19.51
C ARG A 429 10.18 1.20 19.68
N ALA A 430 10.24 -0.03 19.21
CA ALA A 430 11.47 -0.82 19.25
C ALA A 430 12.51 -0.30 18.26
N VAL A 431 12.10 0.07 17.04
CA VAL A 431 12.99 0.59 16.00
C VAL A 431 13.62 1.93 16.42
N ILE A 432 12.84 2.84 17.00
CA ILE A 432 13.35 4.17 17.38
C ILE A 432 14.33 4.15 18.57
N GLU A 433 14.47 3.00 19.23
CA GLU A 433 15.47 2.75 20.26
C GLU A 433 16.67 1.93 19.74
N HIS A 434 16.63 1.45 18.50
CA HIS A 434 17.69 0.63 17.92
C HIS A 434 18.85 1.47 17.38
N SER A 435 20.09 1.08 17.68
CA SER A 435 21.30 1.80 17.27
C SER A 435 21.47 1.85 15.74
N ASP A 436 21.15 0.75 15.04
CA ASP A 436 21.20 0.71 13.57
C ASP A 436 20.31 1.75 12.90
N PHE A 437 19.21 2.15 13.55
CA PHE A 437 18.35 3.23 13.05
C PHE A 437 18.86 4.60 13.52
N CYS A 438 19.24 4.73 14.78
CA CYS A 438 19.51 6.04 15.40
C CYS A 438 20.93 6.56 15.20
N ASP A 439 21.92 5.70 15.45
CA ASP A 439 23.32 6.09 15.65
C ASP A 439 24.20 5.62 14.49
N ASP A 440 24.11 4.34 14.13
CA ASP A 440 25.03 3.70 13.17
C ASP A 440 24.56 3.79 11.72
N PHE A 441 23.26 3.96 11.49
CA PHE A 441 22.60 3.94 10.19
C PHE A 441 22.99 2.72 9.32
N LYS A 442 22.58 1.52 9.74
CA LYS A 442 22.85 0.24 9.07
C LYS A 442 21.61 -0.37 8.41
N LEU A 443 20.69 0.49 7.97
CA LEU A 443 19.43 0.07 7.40
C LEU A 443 19.60 -0.46 5.96
N HIS A 444 18.84 -1.50 5.64
CA HIS A 444 18.68 -2.05 4.31
C HIS A 444 17.30 -2.69 4.17
N THR A 445 16.89 -3.00 2.94
CA THR A 445 15.54 -3.50 2.59
C THR A 445 15.11 -4.82 3.21
N ARG A 446 15.99 -5.48 3.98
CA ARG A 446 15.73 -6.75 4.68
C ARG A 446 16.05 -6.67 6.18
N TRP A 447 16.33 -5.48 6.69
CA TRP A 447 16.84 -5.29 8.04
C TRP A 447 15.85 -5.77 9.11
N ILE A 448 14.54 -5.61 8.86
CA ILE A 448 13.49 -6.09 9.76
C ILE A 448 13.53 -7.62 9.90
N GLU A 449 13.80 -8.34 8.81
CA GLU A 449 13.82 -9.80 8.82
C GLU A 449 15.15 -10.41 9.29
N THR A 450 16.27 -9.70 9.11
CA THR A 450 17.61 -10.27 9.37
C THR A 450 18.29 -9.72 10.62
N GLU A 451 18.06 -8.45 10.97
CA GLU A 451 18.83 -7.77 12.02
C GLU A 451 17.98 -7.40 13.25
N LEU A 452 16.67 -7.17 13.08
CA LEU A 452 15.82 -6.74 14.19
C LEU A 452 15.74 -7.83 15.27
N ASN A 453 16.40 -7.59 16.39
CA ASN A 453 16.32 -8.42 17.59
C ASN A 453 15.63 -7.66 18.72
N ALA A 454 14.30 -7.54 18.62
CA ALA A 454 13.48 -6.88 19.63
C ALA A 454 12.38 -7.82 20.15
N THR A 455 12.20 -7.86 21.47
CA THR A 455 11.06 -8.57 22.09
C THR A 455 9.83 -7.68 22.04
N ILE A 456 8.89 -8.00 21.15
CA ILE A 456 7.60 -7.32 21.04
C ILE A 456 6.54 -8.17 21.73
N THR A 457 5.75 -7.54 22.62
CA THR A 457 4.67 -8.26 23.33
C THR A 457 3.47 -8.47 22.39
N PRO A 458 2.96 -9.71 22.24
CA PRO A 458 1.76 -9.96 21.45
C PRO A 458 0.54 -9.18 21.92
N ALA A 459 -0.23 -8.70 20.95
CA ALA A 459 -1.51 -8.08 21.26
C ALA A 459 -2.49 -9.15 21.78
N LYS A 460 -3.44 -8.72 22.64
CA LYS A 460 -4.53 -9.62 23.05
C LYS A 460 -5.36 -9.97 21.83
N ARG A 461 -5.52 -11.27 21.56
CA ARG A 461 -6.37 -11.78 20.47
C ARG A 461 -7.79 -11.22 20.63
N GLN A 462 -8.30 -10.58 19.59
CA GLN A 462 -9.65 -10.06 19.56
C GLN A 462 -10.49 -10.85 18.55
N ILE A 463 -11.72 -11.14 18.93
CA ILE A 463 -12.69 -11.75 18.01
C ILE A 463 -13.25 -10.60 17.16
N PRO A 464 -13.18 -10.67 15.82
CA PRO A 464 -13.71 -9.62 14.96
C PRO A 464 -15.17 -9.33 15.30
N ALA A 465 -15.53 -8.06 15.44
CA ALA A 465 -16.93 -7.67 15.48
C ALA A 465 -17.56 -8.05 14.13
N LYS A 466 -18.71 -8.71 14.17
CA LYS A 466 -19.44 -9.11 12.96
C LYS A 466 -19.79 -7.86 12.16
N GLU A 467 -19.37 -7.78 10.90
CA GLU A 467 -19.67 -6.63 10.04
C GLU A 467 -21.19 -6.38 9.99
N GLU A 468 -21.60 -5.14 10.23
CA GLU A 468 -23.02 -4.77 10.14
C GLU A 468 -23.44 -4.73 8.67
N ALA A 469 -24.12 -5.78 8.21
CA ALA A 469 -24.63 -5.85 6.84
C ALA A 469 -25.65 -4.73 6.58
N LEU A 470 -25.54 -4.06 5.43
CA LEU A 470 -26.56 -3.14 4.93
C LEU A 470 -27.65 -3.90 4.17
N ILE A 471 -28.90 -3.77 4.62
CA ILE A 471 -30.09 -4.26 3.93
C ILE A 471 -30.58 -3.16 2.99
N LYS A 472 -30.61 -3.47 1.69
CA LYS A 472 -31.13 -2.57 0.66
C LYS A 472 -32.60 -2.88 0.39
N THR A 473 -33.46 -1.90 0.63
CA THR A 473 -34.90 -1.96 0.34
C THR A 473 -35.32 -0.80 -0.56
N VAL A 474 -36.58 -0.82 -0.97
CA VAL A 474 -37.21 0.27 -1.71
C VAL A 474 -38.18 0.99 -0.78
N ILE A 475 -38.10 2.30 -0.77
CA ILE A 475 -39.05 3.18 -0.10
C ILE A 475 -39.60 4.19 -1.12
N GLU A 476 -40.84 4.63 -0.94
CA GLU A 476 -41.38 5.74 -1.73
C GLU A 476 -41.28 7.02 -0.91
N ILE A 477 -40.63 8.06 -1.46
CA ILE A 477 -40.51 9.40 -0.86
C ILE A 477 -41.09 10.38 -1.88
N ASP A 478 -42.12 11.13 -1.49
CA ASP A 478 -42.83 12.09 -2.36
C ASP A 478 -43.28 11.50 -3.71
N GLY A 479 -43.81 10.27 -3.70
CA GLY A 479 -44.25 9.56 -4.91
C GLY A 479 -43.12 9.03 -5.80
N LYS A 480 -41.85 9.17 -5.38
CA LYS A 480 -40.69 8.67 -6.09
C LYS A 480 -40.15 7.43 -5.42
N ARG A 481 -39.95 6.38 -6.22
CA ARG A 481 -39.30 5.15 -5.78
C ARG A 481 -37.82 5.42 -5.52
N CYS A 482 -37.42 5.33 -4.25
CA CYS A 482 -36.06 5.54 -3.75
C CYS A 482 -35.48 4.22 -3.24
N LYS A 483 -34.17 4.02 -3.39
CA LYS A 483 -33.45 2.90 -2.80
C LYS A 483 -32.91 3.35 -1.44
N LEU A 484 -33.21 2.59 -0.39
CA LEU A 484 -32.78 2.86 0.98
C LEU A 484 -31.87 1.73 1.46
N GLY A 485 -30.69 2.06 1.97
CA GLY A 485 -29.81 1.13 2.68
C GLY A 485 -29.93 1.36 4.17
N LEU A 486 -30.27 0.33 4.94
CA LEU A 486 -30.38 0.39 6.39
C LEU A 486 -29.47 -0.67 7.03
N PRO A 487 -28.80 -0.35 8.15
CA PRO A 487 -28.12 -1.35 8.97
C PRO A 487 -29.07 -2.50 9.36
N ALA A 488 -28.63 -3.75 9.23
CA ALA A 488 -29.47 -4.92 9.50
C ALA A 488 -30.01 -4.95 10.95
N ASN A 489 -29.24 -4.42 11.90
CA ASN A 489 -29.62 -4.32 13.31
C ASN A 489 -30.81 -3.37 13.57
N LEU A 490 -31.09 -2.42 12.66
CA LEU A 490 -32.20 -1.48 12.79
C LEU A 490 -33.54 -2.23 12.65
N PHE A 491 -33.62 -3.19 11.74
CA PHE A 491 -34.80 -4.05 11.57
C PHE A 491 -35.03 -4.98 12.75
N ALA A 492 -33.96 -5.51 13.36
CA ALA A 492 -34.07 -6.36 14.55
C ALA A 492 -34.74 -5.61 15.73
N ARG A 493 -34.46 -4.30 15.88
CA ARG A 493 -35.11 -3.46 16.90
C ARG A 493 -36.60 -3.19 16.60
N PHE A 494 -36.98 -3.06 15.34
CA PHE A 494 -38.39 -2.94 14.95
C PHE A 494 -39.17 -4.26 15.14
N ALA A 495 -38.56 -5.40 14.83
CA ALA A 495 -39.15 -6.71 15.08
C ALA A 495 -39.37 -6.99 16.58
N MET A 496 -38.42 -6.58 17.44
CA MET A 496 -38.56 -6.69 18.90
C MET A 496 -39.64 -5.78 19.52
N GLN A 497 -40.07 -4.70 18.85
CA GLN A 497 -41.20 -3.88 19.33
C GLN A 497 -42.57 -4.49 19.02
N THR A 498 -42.66 -5.42 18.07
CA THR A 498 -43.89 -6.17 17.76
C THR A 498 -44.04 -7.48 18.55
N GLU A 499 -42.96 -7.99 19.15
CA GLU A 499 -42.98 -9.21 19.96
C GLU A 499 -42.39 -8.96 21.36
N ALA A 500 -43.17 -8.26 22.19
CA ALA A 500 -43.06 -8.41 23.64
C ALA A 500 -43.63 -9.76 24.06
N ASN A 501 -42.99 -10.86 23.64
CA ASN A 501 -43.00 -12.16 24.30
C ASN A 501 -42.18 -13.17 23.48
N VAL A 502 -41.34 -13.91 24.22
CA VAL A 502 -40.71 -15.20 23.88
C VAL A 502 -39.22 -15.15 23.45
N ILE A 503 -38.41 -15.59 24.42
CA ILE A 503 -37.06 -16.20 24.39
C ILE A 503 -35.85 -15.25 24.48
N SER A 504 -35.31 -15.23 25.70
CA SER A 504 -33.91 -14.94 26.01
C SER A 504 -32.99 -15.92 25.27
N SER A 505 -32.22 -15.43 24.30
CA SER A 505 -31.08 -16.16 23.78
C SER A 505 -29.94 -16.12 24.80
N THR A 506 -29.74 -17.25 25.46
CA THR A 506 -28.54 -17.58 26.22
C THR A 506 -27.29 -17.29 25.40
N SER A 507 -26.44 -16.39 25.92
CA SER A 507 -25.06 -16.23 25.49
C SER A 507 -24.29 -17.48 25.90
N THR A 508 -24.08 -18.41 24.97
CA THR A 508 -23.04 -19.44 25.10
C THR A 508 -21.68 -18.75 24.95
N SER A 509 -21.04 -18.49 26.09
CA SER A 509 -19.59 -18.33 26.16
C SER A 509 -18.96 -19.68 25.79
N ALA A 510 -18.70 -19.88 24.49
CA ALA A 510 -17.88 -20.99 24.02
C ALA A 510 -16.41 -20.64 24.28
N ASN A 511 -15.91 -21.04 25.45
CA ASN A 511 -14.52 -21.46 25.56
C ASN A 511 -14.42 -22.82 24.85
N ASP A 512 -14.39 -22.82 23.52
CA ASP A 512 -14.05 -24.02 22.78
C ASP A 512 -12.54 -24.18 22.85
N VAL A 513 -12.13 -25.15 23.66
CA VAL A 513 -10.86 -25.86 23.47
C VAL A 513 -10.99 -26.53 22.10
N LEU A 514 -10.54 -25.85 21.05
CA LEU A 514 -10.38 -26.45 19.72
C LEU A 514 -9.67 -27.78 19.92
N SER A 515 -10.23 -28.85 19.36
CA SER A 515 -9.60 -30.16 19.43
C SER A 515 -8.18 -30.06 18.85
N ASP A 516 -7.21 -30.73 19.48
CA ASP A 516 -5.77 -30.59 19.19
C ASP A 516 -5.38 -30.98 17.75
N SER A 517 -6.31 -31.55 16.97
CA SER A 517 -6.14 -31.84 15.54
C SER A 517 -6.55 -30.69 14.61
N LEU A 518 -7.35 -29.72 15.07
CA LEU A 518 -7.93 -28.69 14.19
C LEU A 518 -6.94 -27.55 13.91
N VAL A 519 -6.82 -27.18 12.65
CA VAL A 519 -6.06 -26.01 12.19
C VAL A 519 -7.03 -24.84 12.03
N PRO A 520 -6.98 -23.83 12.91
CA PRO A 520 -7.77 -22.62 12.75
C PRO A 520 -7.14 -21.68 11.72
N SER A 521 -7.98 -20.89 11.06
CA SER A 521 -7.55 -19.80 10.20
C SER A 521 -6.79 -18.74 11.03
N PRO A 522 -5.58 -18.33 10.62
CA PRO A 522 -4.82 -17.31 11.34
C PRO A 522 -5.41 -15.90 11.17
N VAL A 523 -6.11 -15.63 10.07
CA VAL A 523 -6.64 -14.31 9.70
C VAL A 523 -8.01 -14.42 9.03
N SER A 524 -8.78 -13.33 9.02
CA SER A 524 -10.00 -13.24 8.19
C SER A 524 -9.60 -12.84 6.77
N GLY A 525 -9.91 -13.67 5.77
CA GLY A 525 -9.50 -13.43 4.39
C GLY A 525 -9.88 -14.58 3.45
N ASN A 526 -9.47 -14.48 2.19
CA ASN A 526 -9.68 -15.56 1.22
C ASN A 526 -8.56 -16.59 1.32
N LEU A 527 -8.89 -17.88 1.26
CA LEU A 527 -7.88 -18.89 1.02
C LEU A 527 -7.36 -18.76 -0.42
N PHE A 528 -6.14 -18.25 -0.59
CA PHE A 528 -5.56 -18.04 -1.91
C PHE A 528 -5.13 -19.37 -2.54
N LYS A 529 -4.40 -20.20 -1.79
CA LYS A 529 -3.82 -21.44 -2.32
C LYS A 529 -3.45 -22.44 -1.23
N TRP A 530 -3.66 -23.73 -1.49
CA TRP A 530 -3.04 -24.81 -0.73
C TRP A 530 -1.63 -25.13 -1.25
N LEU A 531 -0.66 -25.27 -0.36
CA LEU A 531 0.72 -25.64 -0.69
C LEU A 531 0.96 -27.15 -0.70
N ILE A 532 0.01 -27.89 -0.14
CA ILE A 532 0.04 -29.35 -0.03
C ILE A 532 -1.19 -29.97 -0.69
N ASP A 533 -1.13 -31.26 -0.99
CA ASP A 533 -2.28 -32.05 -1.43
C ASP A 533 -3.14 -32.50 -0.23
N ASN A 534 -4.39 -32.88 -0.50
CA ASN A 534 -5.25 -33.44 0.55
C ASN A 534 -4.72 -34.82 0.97
N ASN A 535 -4.70 -35.09 2.28
CA ASN A 535 -4.09 -36.26 2.90
C ASN A 535 -2.57 -36.39 2.72
N GLN A 536 -1.86 -35.27 2.51
CA GLN A 536 -0.40 -35.24 2.51
C GLN A 536 0.13 -35.19 3.96
N ASN A 537 1.26 -35.87 4.21
CA ASN A 537 1.98 -35.76 5.49
C ASN A 537 2.78 -34.46 5.56
N VAL A 538 2.70 -33.79 6.70
CA VAL A 538 3.44 -32.56 7.01
C VAL A 538 4.12 -32.68 8.36
N ASN A 539 5.18 -31.90 8.55
CA ASN A 539 5.81 -31.72 9.85
C ASN A 539 5.25 -30.48 10.55
N GLU A 540 5.32 -30.46 11.87
CA GLU A 540 5.11 -29.25 12.65
C GLU A 540 6.01 -28.11 12.13
N GLY A 541 5.41 -26.95 11.87
CA GLY A 541 6.09 -25.79 11.30
C GLY A 541 6.05 -25.70 9.78
N ASP A 542 5.61 -26.73 9.07
CA ASP A 542 5.48 -26.66 7.61
C ASP A 542 4.34 -25.71 7.19
N ALA A 543 4.57 -24.94 6.13
CA ALA A 543 3.53 -24.10 5.53
C ALA A 543 2.60 -24.97 4.67
N ILE A 544 1.33 -25.03 5.03
CA ILE A 544 0.33 -25.89 4.39
C ILE A 544 -0.58 -25.13 3.41
N GLY A 545 -0.79 -23.83 3.63
CA GLY A 545 -1.63 -22.99 2.76
C GLY A 545 -1.27 -21.52 2.85
N ILE A 546 -1.85 -20.71 1.97
CA ILE A 546 -1.68 -19.27 1.90
C ILE A 546 -3.06 -18.62 1.87
N MET A 547 -3.29 -17.70 2.79
CA MET A 547 -4.45 -16.81 2.80
C MET A 547 -4.07 -15.42 2.30
N GLU A 548 -4.99 -14.77 1.61
CA GLU A 548 -4.91 -13.35 1.26
C GLU A 548 -5.87 -12.55 2.15
N ALA A 549 -5.30 -11.68 2.98
CA ALA A 549 -6.04 -10.81 3.90
C ALA A 549 -5.41 -9.41 3.89
N MET A 550 -6.24 -8.36 3.77
CA MET A 550 -5.77 -6.97 3.84
C MET A 550 -4.56 -6.65 2.92
N LYS A 551 -4.55 -7.22 1.70
CA LYS A 551 -3.45 -7.17 0.70
C LYS A 551 -2.14 -7.86 1.11
N MET A 552 -2.19 -8.72 2.11
CA MET A 552 -1.05 -9.50 2.58
C MET A 552 -1.28 -10.99 2.39
N GLU A 553 -0.20 -11.70 2.05
CA GLU A 553 -0.17 -13.16 2.07
C GLU A 553 0.24 -13.65 3.46
N VAL A 554 -0.62 -14.46 4.07
CA VAL A 554 -0.41 -15.07 5.38
C VAL A 554 -0.36 -16.58 5.22
N GLN A 555 0.72 -17.20 5.70
CA GLN A 555 0.87 -18.64 5.65
C GLN A 555 0.04 -19.31 6.77
N ILE A 556 -0.66 -20.38 6.40
CA ILE A 556 -1.23 -21.33 7.34
C ILE A 556 -0.12 -22.32 7.67
N ILE A 557 0.28 -22.39 8.94
CA ILE A 557 1.35 -23.26 9.43
C ILE A 557 0.74 -24.49 10.11
N ALA A 558 1.31 -25.66 9.86
CA ALA A 558 0.96 -26.88 10.58
C ALA A 558 1.41 -26.76 12.05
N HIS A 559 0.45 -26.78 12.97
CA HIS A 559 0.74 -26.72 14.42
C HIS A 559 1.24 -28.05 15.00
N ARG A 560 1.24 -29.12 14.20
CA ARG A 560 1.71 -30.46 14.56
C ARG A 560 2.06 -31.26 13.30
N SER A 561 2.87 -32.29 13.45
CA SER A 561 3.10 -33.27 12.39
C SER A 561 1.90 -34.22 12.27
N GLY A 562 1.57 -34.62 11.04
CA GLY A 562 0.49 -35.58 10.77
C GLY A 562 -0.01 -35.50 9.32
N THR A 563 -1.15 -36.14 9.07
CA THR A 563 -1.80 -36.14 7.76
C THR A 563 -2.85 -35.03 7.69
N VAL A 564 -2.74 -34.13 6.70
CA VAL A 564 -3.64 -32.97 6.59
C VAL A 564 -4.89 -33.30 5.79
N THR A 565 -6.06 -33.05 6.37
CA THR A 565 -7.36 -33.08 5.68
C THR A 565 -7.90 -31.65 5.55
N LYS A 566 -8.10 -31.18 4.31
CA LYS A 566 -8.58 -29.83 3.99
C LYS A 566 -10.10 -29.72 4.22
N THR A 567 -10.57 -28.64 4.85
CA THR A 567 -12.02 -28.40 5.07
C THR A 567 -12.59 -27.24 4.24
N VAL A 568 -11.73 -26.41 3.64
CA VAL A 568 -12.10 -25.25 2.81
C VAL A 568 -11.47 -25.32 1.41
N GLN A 569 -12.10 -24.70 0.42
CA GLN A 569 -11.63 -24.63 -0.97
C GLN A 569 -10.87 -23.34 -1.26
N GLU A 570 -9.98 -23.38 -2.26
CA GLU A 570 -9.31 -22.18 -2.75
C GLU A 570 -10.34 -21.18 -3.29
N GLY A 571 -10.23 -19.92 -2.89
CA GLY A 571 -11.18 -18.85 -3.18
C GLY A 571 -12.23 -18.61 -2.09
N ASP A 572 -12.40 -19.52 -1.13
CA ASP A 572 -13.36 -19.35 -0.04
C ASP A 572 -12.91 -18.23 0.92
N TYR A 573 -13.84 -17.36 1.33
CA TYR A 573 -13.64 -16.40 2.41
C TYR A 573 -13.86 -17.08 3.77
N VAL A 574 -12.89 -16.95 4.67
CA VAL A 574 -12.87 -17.61 5.98
C VAL A 574 -12.58 -16.57 7.06
N ASN A 575 -13.23 -16.65 8.22
CA ASN A 575 -12.94 -15.74 9.33
C ASN A 575 -11.76 -16.26 10.16
N ALA A 576 -11.04 -15.35 10.82
CA ALA A 576 -10.01 -15.70 11.78
C ALA A 576 -10.58 -16.63 12.87
N GLY A 577 -9.95 -17.79 13.06
CA GLY A 577 -10.39 -18.82 14.01
C GLY A 577 -11.28 -19.92 13.43
N ASP A 578 -11.89 -19.74 12.25
CA ASP A 578 -12.65 -20.80 11.59
C ASP A 578 -11.72 -21.97 11.21
N VAL A 579 -12.21 -23.21 11.24
CA VAL A 579 -11.41 -24.40 10.93
C VAL A 579 -11.16 -24.51 9.42
N VAL A 580 -9.89 -24.50 9.00
CA VAL A 580 -9.47 -24.60 7.60
C VAL A 580 -8.91 -25.96 7.21
N ALA A 581 -8.40 -26.72 8.18
CA ALA A 581 -7.93 -28.08 8.00
C ALA A 581 -7.92 -28.85 9.32
N GLU A 582 -7.69 -30.15 9.24
CA GLU A 582 -7.43 -31.04 10.36
C GLU A 582 -6.11 -31.79 10.12
N ILE A 583 -5.29 -31.96 11.16
CA ILE A 583 -4.04 -32.73 11.12
C ILE A 583 -4.18 -33.93 12.06
N ASN A 584 -4.26 -35.12 11.46
CA ASN A 584 -4.44 -36.40 12.16
C ASN A 584 -3.13 -37.14 12.40
#